data_AF-A0A3B4WCT8-F1
#
_entry.id   AF-A0A3B4WCT8-F1
#
_cell.length_a   1.000
_cell.length_b   1.000
_cell.length_c   1.000
_cell.angle_alpha   90.00
_cell.angle_beta   90.00
_cell.angle_gamma   90.00
#
_symmetry.space_group_name_H-M   'P 1'
#
loop_
_entity.id
_entity.type
_entity.pdbx_description
1 polymer ?
#
loop_
_entity_poly.entity_id
_entity_poly.type
_entity_poly.pdbx_seq_one_letter_code
_entity_poly.pdbx_strand_id
1 'polypeptide(L)'
;SNVIVTANSTDLVEFSSVSLSCSSSGSSLSFLWLNGSSEVTASDRVQLTDGNTTLTIVSVTRYDQGPFRCHVFNPFSNGTSAPINLSISYGPENINLTLCPSQEYYVEGSDISLMCSAVSRPSPLFQWFLNRVPLSDTGPELRLINIQESQSGNYSCQAFNNKTLSNQTSQPSVVSVLVNASVTSSPNQPVEGNSVKLTCEAAGSVFARKWMKDGADLIQTGRVLSFQSLKKTDSGKYSCNISNPVSSVEAEYIMVVNYGPENVQIKGPSTISLNETLTLTCSAESTPTANYTWKLNETKILNNSAVLTKHITDLSDSGEYTCEAMNRITEKTSSAVHGLTVTQYQTGTRHCSTGCIVGIVIACCVVIVVCILLVLLYIKK
;
A
#
# COMPACT_ATOMS: atom_id res chain seq x y z
N SER A 1 4.17 -12.15 86.05
CA SER A 1 2.83 -11.62 85.73
C SER A 1 2.51 -11.95 84.29
N ASN A 2 1.38 -12.59 83.99
CA ASN A 2 0.98 -12.84 82.60
C ASN A 2 0.29 -11.58 82.07
N VAL A 3 1.04 -10.73 81.37
CA VAL A 3 0.48 -9.56 80.69
C VAL A 3 -0.18 -10.01 79.40
N ILE A 4 -1.47 -9.75 79.25
CA ILE A 4 -2.28 -10.19 78.12
C ILE A 4 -2.81 -8.96 77.39
N VAL A 5 -2.62 -8.92 76.08
CA VAL A 5 -3.23 -7.93 75.19
C VAL A 5 -4.27 -8.61 74.32
N THR A 6 -5.44 -8.00 74.23
CA THR A 6 -6.54 -8.43 73.36
C THR A 6 -6.99 -7.26 72.48
N ALA A 7 -7.30 -7.54 71.22
CA ALA A 7 -7.93 -6.58 70.32
C ALA A 7 -9.41 -6.89 70.15
N ASN A 8 -10.24 -5.86 69.93
CA ASN A 8 -11.62 -6.06 69.48
C ASN A 8 -11.69 -6.66 68.07
N SER A 9 -10.75 -6.32 67.19
CA SER A 9 -10.49 -6.99 65.91
C SER A 9 -9.02 -6.84 65.51
N THR A 10 -8.47 -7.85 64.83
CA THR A 10 -7.15 -7.78 64.20
C THR A 10 -7.20 -7.67 62.68
N ASP A 11 -8.36 -7.89 62.06
CA ASP A 11 -8.60 -7.67 60.63
C ASP A 11 -9.43 -6.39 60.46
N LEU A 12 -8.83 -5.38 59.85
CA LEU A 12 -9.34 -4.02 59.79
C LEU A 12 -9.34 -3.51 58.34
N VAL A 13 -10.18 -2.52 58.09
CA VAL A 13 -10.19 -1.76 56.83
C VAL A 13 -9.63 -0.37 57.14
N GLU A 14 -8.83 0.18 56.22
CA GLU A 14 -8.29 1.55 56.38
C GLU A 14 -9.42 2.55 56.71
N PHE A 15 -9.12 3.49 57.60
CA PHE A 15 -10.04 4.48 58.19
C PHE A 15 -11.05 3.94 59.21
N SER A 16 -11.06 2.64 59.52
CA SER A 16 -11.82 2.12 60.68
C SER A 16 -11.15 2.47 62.01
N SER A 17 -11.74 2.04 63.13
CA SER A 17 -11.14 2.14 64.46
C SER A 17 -10.86 0.76 65.07
N VAL A 18 -9.90 0.70 65.98
CA VAL A 18 -9.53 -0.50 66.73
C VAL A 18 -9.27 -0.13 68.18
N SER A 19 -9.62 -1.03 69.10
CA SER A 19 -9.31 -0.89 70.52
C SER A 19 -8.54 -2.11 71.01
N LEU A 20 -7.40 -1.84 71.63
CA LEU A 20 -6.51 -2.81 72.24
C LEU A 20 -6.60 -2.65 73.76
N SER A 21 -6.91 -3.74 74.47
CA SER A 21 -7.02 -3.76 75.91
C SER A 21 -5.89 -4.59 76.50
N CYS A 22 -5.24 -4.05 77.52
CA CYS A 22 -4.17 -4.70 78.25
C CYS A 22 -4.66 -5.09 79.65
N SER A 23 -4.41 -6.33 80.04
CA SER A 23 -4.76 -6.87 81.36
C SER A 23 -3.57 -7.54 82.01
N SER A 24 -3.43 -7.34 83.32
CA SER A 24 -2.39 -7.95 84.15
C SER A 24 -2.86 -8.00 85.61
N SER A 25 -2.42 -8.99 86.35
CA SER A 25 -2.74 -9.16 87.78
C SER A 25 -1.72 -8.44 88.67
N GLY A 26 -2.20 -7.65 89.64
CA GLY A 26 -1.34 -6.99 90.63
C GLY A 26 -1.97 -5.72 91.21
N SER A 27 -1.28 -5.09 92.16
CA SER A 27 -1.68 -3.82 92.77
C SER A 27 -0.83 -2.66 92.25
N SER A 28 -1.43 -1.46 92.14
CA SER A 28 -0.75 -0.22 91.74
C SER A 28 0.02 -0.37 90.41
N LEU A 29 -0.67 -0.88 89.40
CA LEU A 29 -0.09 -1.14 88.07
C LEU A 29 -0.08 0.13 87.22
N SER A 30 1.00 0.34 86.48
CA SER A 30 1.14 1.34 85.42
C SER A 30 1.26 0.64 84.06
N PHE A 31 0.64 1.22 83.04
CA PHE A 31 0.55 0.65 81.69
C PHE A 31 1.21 1.57 80.66
N LEU A 32 2.00 0.97 79.76
CA LEU A 32 2.73 1.63 78.69
C LEU A 32 2.55 0.84 77.40
N TRP A 33 2.06 1.49 76.35
CA TRP A 33 1.94 0.87 75.03
C TRP A 33 3.18 1.10 74.20
N LEU A 34 3.64 0.05 73.53
CA LEU A 34 4.78 0.05 72.62
C LEU A 34 4.33 -0.39 71.23
N ASN A 35 4.80 0.27 70.19
CA ASN A 35 4.76 -0.21 68.81
C ASN A 35 6.19 -0.54 68.36
N GLY A 36 6.50 -1.83 68.22
CA GLY A 36 7.87 -2.30 68.13
C GLY A 36 8.64 -1.98 69.41
N SER A 37 9.63 -1.09 69.31
CA SER A 37 10.42 -0.58 70.43
C SER A 37 10.01 0.83 70.87
N SER A 38 9.13 1.50 70.13
CA SER A 38 8.77 2.90 70.35
C SER A 38 7.54 3.02 71.23
N GLU A 39 7.55 3.96 72.17
CA GLU A 39 6.39 4.30 72.98
C GLU A 39 5.27 4.89 72.12
N VAL A 40 4.05 4.41 72.33
CA VAL A 40 2.85 4.95 71.70
C VAL A 40 2.33 6.09 72.56
N THR A 41 2.38 7.31 72.00
CA THR A 41 1.88 8.52 72.67
C THR A 41 0.49 8.90 72.17
N ALA A 42 -0.27 9.58 73.03
CA ALA A 42 -1.58 10.11 72.66
C ALA A 42 -1.43 11.17 71.56
N SER A 43 -2.34 11.14 70.58
CA SER A 43 -2.42 12.08 69.47
C SER A 43 -3.87 12.22 69.02
N ASP A 44 -4.15 13.03 68.01
CA ASP A 44 -5.51 13.19 67.48
C ASP A 44 -6.16 11.85 67.10
N ARG A 45 -5.38 10.92 66.54
CA ARG A 45 -5.84 9.57 66.14
C ARG A 45 -5.70 8.52 67.25
N VAL A 46 -4.85 8.75 68.23
CA VAL A 46 -4.46 7.74 69.22
C VAL A 46 -4.90 8.18 70.61
N GLN A 47 -5.84 7.43 71.19
CA GLN A 47 -6.43 7.73 72.50
C GLN A 47 -6.03 6.66 73.51
N LEU A 48 -5.46 7.08 74.63
CA LEU A 48 -5.13 6.24 75.77
C LEU A 48 -6.13 6.51 76.89
N THR A 49 -6.97 5.52 77.21
CA THR A 49 -8.03 5.64 78.23
C THR A 49 -7.82 4.65 79.37
N ASP A 50 -8.61 4.81 80.43
CA ASP A 50 -8.65 3.86 81.55
C ASP A 50 -7.28 3.64 82.22
N GLY A 51 -6.54 4.73 82.45
CA GLY A 51 -5.18 4.66 83.00
C GLY A 51 -4.18 3.98 82.07
N ASN A 52 -4.30 4.21 80.75
CA ASN A 52 -3.52 3.61 79.68
C ASN A 52 -3.72 2.10 79.51
N THR A 53 -4.73 1.50 80.15
CA THR A 53 -5.04 0.07 79.94
C THR A 53 -5.66 -0.18 78.56
N THR A 54 -6.30 0.83 77.99
CA THR A 54 -6.93 0.75 76.67
C THR A 54 -6.26 1.73 75.70
N LEU A 55 -5.78 1.21 74.56
CA LEU A 55 -5.26 1.96 73.43
C LEU A 55 -6.29 1.90 72.29
N THR A 56 -6.84 3.05 71.92
CA THR A 56 -7.76 3.17 70.80
C THR A 56 -7.10 3.96 69.67
N ILE A 57 -7.09 3.38 68.46
CA ILE A 57 -6.62 4.07 67.25
C ILE A 57 -7.85 4.29 66.37
N VAL A 58 -8.21 5.55 66.16
CA VAL A 58 -9.27 5.96 65.23
C VAL A 58 -8.67 6.30 63.88
N SER A 59 -9.40 6.01 62.80
CA SER A 59 -8.94 6.22 61.42
C SER A 59 -7.57 5.56 61.18
N VAL A 60 -7.56 4.22 61.33
CA VAL A 60 -6.34 3.42 61.13
C VAL A 60 -5.82 3.57 59.69
N THR A 61 -4.51 3.64 59.54
CA THR A 61 -3.83 3.71 58.25
C THR A 61 -3.12 2.39 57.98
N ARG A 62 -2.78 2.10 56.72
CA ARG A 62 -1.99 0.91 56.35
C ARG A 62 -0.63 0.79 57.03
N TYR A 63 -0.17 1.82 57.76
CA TYR A 63 1.08 1.82 58.51
C TYR A 63 0.92 1.49 60.00
N ASP A 64 -0.32 1.38 60.51
CA ASP A 64 -0.61 1.09 61.93
C ASP A 64 -0.62 -0.43 62.22
N GLN A 65 0.20 -1.23 61.55
CA GLN A 65 0.15 -2.71 61.63
C GLN A 65 0.77 -3.30 62.90
N GLY A 66 1.46 -2.49 63.70
CA GLY A 66 2.20 -2.94 64.88
C GLY A 66 3.63 -3.39 64.55
N PRO A 67 4.28 -4.18 65.42
CA PRO A 67 3.68 -4.97 66.52
C PRO A 67 3.38 -4.14 67.77
N PHE A 68 2.13 -4.14 68.23
CA PHE A 68 1.76 -3.53 69.50
C PHE A 68 2.05 -4.45 70.67
N ARG A 69 2.60 -3.91 71.75
CA ARG A 69 2.86 -4.59 73.02
C ARG A 69 2.42 -3.69 74.16
N CYS A 70 1.95 -4.31 75.24
CA CYS A 70 1.71 -3.61 76.49
C CYS A 70 2.80 -3.97 77.48
N HIS A 71 3.51 -2.95 77.98
CA HIS A 71 4.44 -3.06 79.07
C HIS A 71 3.75 -2.62 80.36
N VAL A 72 3.72 -3.50 81.35
CA VAL A 72 3.08 -3.27 82.65
C VAL A 72 4.13 -3.35 83.73
N PHE A 73 4.14 -2.37 84.63
CA PHE A 73 5.12 -2.31 85.71
C PHE A 73 4.50 -1.78 87.00
N ASN A 74 5.12 -2.17 88.12
CA ASN A 74 4.91 -1.63 89.44
C ASN A 74 6.29 -1.43 90.12
N PRO A 75 6.37 -0.90 91.36
CA PRO A 75 7.66 -0.64 92.01
C PRO A 75 8.59 -1.87 92.19
N PHE A 76 8.08 -3.09 92.02
CA PHE A 76 8.80 -4.33 92.33
C PHE A 76 8.98 -5.28 91.14
N SER A 77 8.21 -5.10 90.06
CA SER A 77 8.16 -6.03 88.94
C SER A 77 7.70 -5.35 87.66
N ASN A 78 8.10 -5.92 86.53
CA ASN A 78 7.61 -5.54 85.22
C ASN A 78 7.26 -6.78 84.39
N GLY A 79 6.52 -6.57 83.32
CA GLY A 79 6.17 -7.60 82.34
C GLY A 79 5.75 -6.97 81.03
N THR A 80 5.98 -7.68 79.93
CA THR A 80 5.59 -7.23 78.59
C THR A 80 4.76 -8.31 77.93
N SER A 81 3.68 -7.91 77.28
CA SER A 81 2.82 -8.84 76.55
C SER A 81 3.52 -9.47 75.34
N ALA A 82 2.93 -10.57 74.84
CA ALA A 82 3.16 -10.99 73.47
C ALA A 82 2.72 -9.87 72.49
N PRO A 83 3.36 -9.77 71.30
CA PRO A 83 2.99 -8.76 70.31
C PRO A 83 1.65 -9.08 69.65
N ILE A 84 0.88 -8.05 69.33
CA ILE A 84 -0.30 -8.12 68.46
C ILE A 84 -0.06 -7.32 67.19
N ASN A 85 -0.31 -7.95 66.04
CA ASN A 85 -0.22 -7.31 64.72
C ASN A 85 -1.63 -7.09 64.18
N LEU A 86 -1.84 -5.96 63.53
CA LEU A 86 -3.07 -5.63 62.84
C LEU A 86 -2.91 -5.91 61.35
N SER A 87 -3.88 -6.62 60.76
CA SER A 87 -4.02 -6.81 59.32
C SER A 87 -4.94 -5.73 58.78
N ILE A 88 -4.37 -4.74 58.08
CA ILE A 88 -5.12 -3.60 57.56
C ILE A 88 -5.27 -3.76 56.04
N SER A 89 -6.51 -3.92 55.60
CA SER A 89 -6.93 -3.98 54.21
C SER A 89 -7.16 -2.57 53.67
N TYR A 90 -6.65 -2.29 52.48
CA TYR A 90 -6.70 -0.97 51.84
C TYR A 90 -6.75 -1.09 50.32
N GLY A 91 -7.07 0.00 49.63
CA GLY A 91 -7.21 0.03 48.18
C GLY A 91 -8.56 -0.53 47.67
N PRO A 92 -8.73 -0.63 46.33
CA PRO A 92 -7.70 -0.46 45.31
C PRO A 92 -7.47 1.01 44.92
N GLU A 93 -6.20 1.40 44.75
CA GLU A 93 -5.74 2.75 44.42
C GLU A 93 -4.69 2.74 43.29
N ASN A 94 -4.49 3.88 42.62
CA ASN A 94 -3.47 4.07 41.58
C ASN A 94 -3.54 3.01 40.47
N ILE A 95 -4.74 2.80 39.92
CA ILE A 95 -4.93 1.83 38.85
C ILE A 95 -4.13 2.29 37.61
N ASN A 96 -3.28 1.40 37.10
CA ASN A 96 -2.48 1.65 35.92
C ASN A 96 -2.73 0.56 34.87
N LEU A 97 -2.97 0.98 33.63
CA LEU A 97 -3.17 0.15 32.46
C LEU A 97 -2.06 0.40 31.46
N THR A 98 -1.36 -0.65 31.04
CA THR A 98 -0.27 -0.58 30.06
C THR A 98 -0.47 -1.57 28.93
N LEU A 99 0.09 -1.26 27.75
CA LEU A 99 0.04 -2.08 26.55
C LEU A 99 1.43 -2.56 26.14
N CYS A 100 1.52 -3.80 25.69
CA CYS A 100 2.75 -4.41 25.19
C CYS A 100 2.46 -5.20 23.90
N PRO A 101 3.08 -4.85 22.76
CA PRO A 101 3.94 -3.68 22.55
C PRO A 101 3.15 -2.37 22.64
N SER A 102 3.78 -1.27 23.06
CA SER A 102 3.13 0.05 23.11
C SER A 102 3.20 0.71 21.72
N GLN A 103 2.11 0.66 20.97
CA GLN A 103 2.00 1.24 19.63
C GLN A 103 0.73 2.07 19.49
N GLU A 104 0.74 3.05 18.58
CA GLU A 104 -0.45 3.83 18.22
C GLU A 104 -1.42 3.01 17.36
N TYR A 105 -0.89 2.15 16.48
CA TYR A 105 -1.65 1.28 15.59
C TYR A 105 -1.06 -0.13 15.60
N TYR A 106 -1.93 -1.14 15.53
CA TYR A 106 -1.56 -2.54 15.42
C TYR A 106 -2.02 -3.09 14.08
N VAL A 107 -1.23 -4.01 13.52
CA VAL A 107 -1.62 -4.74 12.31
C VAL A 107 -2.62 -5.82 12.68
N GLU A 108 -3.68 -5.98 11.89
CA GLU A 108 -4.59 -7.12 12.02
C GLU A 108 -3.83 -8.45 12.03
N GLY A 109 -4.16 -9.30 12.99
CA GLY A 109 -3.50 -10.57 13.26
C GLY A 109 -2.27 -10.49 14.18
N SER A 110 -1.95 -9.30 14.70
CA SER A 110 -0.93 -9.15 15.75
C SER A 110 -1.42 -9.68 17.10
N ASP A 111 -0.46 -9.99 17.97
CA ASP A 111 -0.71 -10.36 19.36
C ASP A 111 -0.33 -9.20 20.28
N ILE A 112 -1.25 -8.78 21.15
CA ILE A 112 -1.01 -7.71 22.12
C ILE A 112 -1.45 -8.13 23.52
N SER A 113 -0.73 -7.63 24.53
CA SER A 113 -1.06 -7.86 25.94
C SER A 113 -1.33 -6.53 26.64
N LEU A 114 -2.46 -6.48 27.34
CA LEU A 114 -2.84 -5.37 28.21
C LEU A 114 -2.63 -5.81 29.66
N MET A 115 -1.89 -5.02 30.43
CA MET A 115 -1.60 -5.30 31.84
C MET A 115 -2.24 -4.25 32.73
N CYS A 116 -2.97 -4.71 33.74
CA CYS A 116 -3.60 -3.87 34.74
C CYS A 116 -2.95 -4.11 36.12
N SER A 117 -2.69 -3.04 36.84
CA SER A 117 -2.14 -3.08 38.20
C SER A 117 -2.82 -2.07 39.11
N ALA A 118 -2.87 -2.37 40.40
CA ALA A 118 -3.45 -1.48 41.41
C ALA A 118 -2.80 -1.73 42.78
N VAL A 119 -2.69 -0.68 43.59
CA VAL A 119 -2.23 -0.74 44.98
C VAL A 119 -3.41 -1.19 45.84
N SER A 120 -3.35 -2.42 46.36
CA SER A 120 -4.43 -3.01 47.14
C SER A 120 -3.93 -4.12 48.05
N ARG A 121 -4.52 -4.22 49.25
CA ARG A 121 -4.40 -5.38 50.13
C ARG A 121 -5.80 -5.80 50.60
N PRO A 122 -6.20 -7.07 50.42
CA PRO A 122 -5.53 -8.11 49.63
C PRO A 122 -5.43 -7.73 48.15
N SER A 123 -4.71 -8.55 47.36
CA SER A 123 -4.60 -8.37 45.92
C SER A 123 -5.99 -8.24 45.28
N PRO A 124 -6.19 -7.29 44.35
CA PRO A 124 -7.51 -7.02 43.81
C PRO A 124 -7.88 -8.03 42.73
N LEU A 125 -9.18 -8.18 42.52
CA LEU A 125 -9.75 -8.89 41.38
C LEU A 125 -9.91 -7.91 40.21
N PHE A 126 -9.64 -8.35 38.98
CA PHE A 126 -9.70 -7.50 37.79
C PHE A 126 -10.79 -7.96 36.82
N GLN A 127 -11.52 -6.99 36.28
CA GLN A 127 -12.52 -7.15 35.24
C GLN A 127 -12.20 -6.21 34.07
N TRP A 128 -12.20 -6.73 32.85
CA TRP A 128 -11.89 -5.96 31.65
C TRP A 128 -13.14 -5.41 30.97
N PHE A 129 -12.98 -4.28 30.28
CA PHE A 129 -14.03 -3.60 29.53
C PHE A 129 -13.51 -3.13 28.17
N LEU A 130 -14.32 -3.31 27.13
CA LEU A 130 -14.14 -2.72 25.81
C LEU A 130 -15.28 -1.73 25.56
N ASN A 131 -14.97 -0.47 25.32
CA ASN A 131 -15.98 0.58 25.09
C ASN A 131 -17.03 0.64 26.21
N ARG A 132 -16.58 0.47 27.46
CA ARG A 132 -17.40 0.39 28.70
C ARG A 132 -18.31 -0.84 28.81
N VAL A 133 -18.22 -1.79 27.89
CA VAL A 133 -18.93 -3.07 27.96
C VAL A 133 -18.01 -4.11 28.62
N PRO A 134 -18.48 -4.84 29.64
CA PRO A 134 -17.65 -5.85 30.31
C PRO A 134 -17.33 -7.01 29.37
N LEU A 135 -16.07 -7.45 29.41
CA LEU A 135 -15.59 -8.66 28.72
C LEU A 135 -15.72 -9.88 29.61
N SER A 136 -15.62 -11.08 29.04
CA SER A 136 -15.53 -12.32 29.83
C SER A 136 -14.21 -12.47 30.57
N ASP A 137 -13.16 -11.82 30.08
CA ASP A 137 -11.80 -11.93 30.56
C ASP A 137 -11.62 -11.25 31.93
N THR A 138 -10.88 -11.93 32.80
CA THR A 138 -10.59 -11.49 34.17
C THR A 138 -9.11 -11.69 34.48
N GLY A 139 -8.64 -11.04 35.55
CA GLY A 139 -7.23 -11.11 35.97
C GLY A 139 -6.38 -9.95 35.47
N PRO A 140 -5.12 -9.87 35.93
CA PRO A 140 -4.26 -8.71 35.73
C PRO A 140 -3.75 -8.54 34.29
N GLU A 141 -3.91 -9.55 33.43
CA GLU A 141 -3.44 -9.54 32.04
C GLU A 141 -4.59 -9.93 31.11
N LEU A 142 -4.81 -9.15 30.05
CA LEU A 142 -5.69 -9.49 28.93
C LEU A 142 -4.82 -9.69 27.68
N ARG A 143 -4.84 -10.91 27.14
CA ARG A 143 -4.12 -11.24 25.90
C ARG A 143 -5.08 -11.25 24.73
N LEU A 144 -4.82 -10.41 23.74
CA LEU A 144 -5.54 -10.37 22.48
C LEU A 144 -4.64 -10.99 21.41
N ILE A 145 -4.95 -12.23 21.03
CA ILE A 145 -4.18 -13.00 20.04
C ILE A 145 -4.88 -12.89 18.69
N ASN A 146 -4.11 -12.71 17.62
CA ASN A 146 -4.63 -12.58 16.26
C ASN A 146 -5.71 -11.49 16.17
N ILE A 147 -5.39 -10.29 16.66
CA ILE A 147 -6.37 -9.22 16.86
C ILE A 147 -7.03 -8.78 15.55
N GLN A 148 -8.35 -8.62 15.55
CA GLN A 148 -9.13 -8.21 14.38
C GLN A 148 -9.50 -6.72 14.42
N GLU A 149 -9.80 -6.11 13.27
CA GLU A 149 -10.20 -4.70 13.18
C GLU A 149 -11.38 -4.36 14.11
N SER A 150 -12.34 -5.28 14.23
CA SER A 150 -13.53 -5.14 15.09
C SER A 150 -13.24 -5.09 16.59
N GLN A 151 -12.01 -5.43 17.01
CA GLN A 151 -11.56 -5.35 18.40
C GLN A 151 -10.93 -3.99 18.73
N SER A 152 -10.95 -3.05 17.80
CA SER A 152 -10.54 -1.67 18.05
C SER A 152 -11.46 -0.97 19.05
N GLY A 153 -10.89 -0.14 19.91
CA GLY A 153 -11.67 0.65 20.86
C GLY A 153 -10.92 1.03 22.12
N ASN A 154 -11.69 1.51 23.09
CA ASN A 154 -11.18 1.95 24.39
C ASN A 154 -11.23 0.79 25.38
N TYR A 155 -10.06 0.28 25.74
CA TYR A 155 -9.90 -0.74 26.77
C TYR A 155 -9.71 -0.10 28.14
N SER A 156 -10.38 -0.64 29.15
CA SER A 156 -10.17 -0.24 30.55
C SER A 156 -10.30 -1.47 31.44
N CYS A 157 -9.65 -1.43 32.60
CA CYS A 157 -9.76 -2.46 33.63
C CYS A 157 -10.31 -1.87 34.92
N GLN A 158 -11.14 -2.64 35.63
CA GLN A 158 -11.62 -2.32 36.96
C GLN A 158 -10.98 -3.26 37.97
N ALA A 159 -10.36 -2.69 39.00
CA ALA A 159 -9.85 -3.39 40.16
C ALA A 159 -10.92 -3.39 41.27
N PHE A 160 -11.16 -4.55 41.89
CA PHE A 160 -12.09 -4.72 43.00
C PHE A 160 -11.38 -5.35 44.20
N ASN A 161 -11.50 -4.73 45.37
CA ASN A 161 -11.00 -5.30 46.62
C ASN A 161 -12.19 -5.85 47.43
N ASN A 162 -12.15 -7.15 47.71
CA ASN A 162 -13.23 -7.86 48.39
C ASN A 162 -13.33 -7.56 49.90
N LYS A 163 -12.29 -7.02 50.53
CA LYS A 163 -12.28 -6.66 51.96
C LYS A 163 -12.79 -5.25 52.18
N THR A 164 -12.36 -4.31 51.35
CA THR A 164 -12.82 -2.91 51.42
C THR A 164 -14.15 -2.71 50.68
N LEU A 165 -14.59 -3.69 49.88
CA LEU A 165 -15.77 -3.64 49.02
C LEU A 165 -15.76 -2.48 48.02
N SER A 166 -14.58 -1.93 47.74
CA SER A 166 -14.40 -0.81 46.84
C SER A 166 -13.84 -1.25 45.48
N ASN A 167 -14.16 -0.46 44.46
CA ASN A 167 -13.64 -0.62 43.12
C ASN A 167 -13.06 0.70 42.59
N GLN A 168 -12.12 0.59 41.65
CA GLN A 168 -11.59 1.72 40.90
C GLN A 168 -11.31 1.26 39.47
N THR A 169 -11.57 2.13 38.49
CA THR A 169 -11.41 1.83 37.06
C THR A 169 -10.26 2.65 36.50
N SER A 170 -9.46 2.04 35.62
CA SER A 170 -8.35 2.71 34.93
C SER A 170 -8.84 3.84 34.03
N GLN A 171 -7.94 4.76 33.68
CA GLN A 171 -8.15 5.54 32.47
C GLN A 171 -8.16 4.59 31.26
N PRO A 172 -8.99 4.86 30.23
CA PRO A 172 -9.04 4.02 29.05
C PRO A 172 -7.78 4.18 28.19
N SER A 173 -7.37 3.10 27.54
CA SER A 173 -6.33 3.11 26.52
C SER A 173 -6.92 2.68 25.18
N VAL A 174 -6.56 3.42 24.12
CA VAL A 174 -7.04 3.15 22.76
C VAL A 174 -6.21 2.03 22.14
N VAL A 175 -6.89 1.03 21.60
CA VAL A 175 -6.31 0.04 20.69
C VAL A 175 -6.92 0.29 19.32
N SER A 176 -6.08 0.66 18.34
CA SER A 176 -6.49 0.89 16.96
C SER A 176 -5.86 -0.18 16.07
N VAL A 177 -6.67 -1.08 15.54
CA VAL A 177 -6.21 -2.15 14.64
C VAL A 177 -6.46 -1.71 13.21
N LEU A 178 -5.43 -1.78 12.38
CA LEU A 178 -5.49 -1.43 10.96
C LEU A 178 -5.30 -2.69 10.11
N VAL A 179 -6.13 -2.78 9.07
CA VAL A 179 -5.97 -3.79 8.02
C VAL A 179 -4.95 -3.28 7.02
N ASN A 180 -3.98 -4.12 6.67
CA ASN A 180 -2.95 -3.79 5.68
C ASN A 180 -3.58 -3.36 4.36
N ALA A 181 -2.99 -2.35 3.74
CA ALA A 181 -3.38 -1.98 2.39
C ALA A 181 -2.99 -3.11 1.43
N SER A 182 -3.90 -3.53 0.56
CA SER A 182 -3.62 -4.35 -0.62
C SER A 182 -3.84 -3.53 -1.88
N VAL A 183 -3.35 -3.98 -3.04
CA VAL A 183 -3.55 -3.23 -4.28
C VAL A 183 -4.05 -4.09 -5.44
N THR A 184 -5.00 -3.55 -6.19
CA THR A 184 -5.46 -4.06 -7.48
C THR A 184 -5.55 -2.92 -8.49
N SER A 185 -5.29 -3.19 -9.77
CA SER A 185 -5.38 -2.22 -10.86
C SER A 185 -6.58 -2.51 -11.77
N SER A 186 -7.34 -1.48 -12.12
CA SER A 186 -8.45 -1.60 -13.10
C SER A 186 -8.01 -1.14 -14.49
N PRO A 187 -8.22 -1.93 -15.56
CA PRO A 187 -7.85 -1.52 -16.91
C PRO A 187 -9.04 -1.06 -17.77
N ASN A 188 -8.76 -0.11 -18.65
CA ASN A 188 -9.41 0.08 -19.96
C ASN A 188 -8.28 0.09 -21.00
N GLN A 189 -8.57 -0.26 -22.26
CA GLN A 189 -7.56 -0.23 -23.32
C GLN A 189 -7.19 1.24 -23.68
N PRO A 190 -5.91 1.64 -23.62
CA PRO A 190 -5.53 3.04 -23.85
C PRO A 190 -5.37 3.33 -25.35
N VAL A 191 -6.21 4.19 -25.90
CA VAL A 191 -6.15 4.64 -27.31
C VAL A 191 -5.95 6.16 -27.34
N GLU A 192 -5.09 6.65 -28.23
CA GLU A 192 -4.84 8.09 -28.41
C GLU A 192 -6.13 8.86 -28.66
N GLY A 193 -6.26 10.03 -28.03
CA GLY A 193 -7.44 10.88 -28.11
C GLY A 193 -8.55 10.51 -27.13
N ASN A 194 -8.64 9.25 -26.69
CA ASN A 194 -9.69 8.79 -25.76
C ASN A 194 -9.39 9.22 -24.31
N SER A 195 -10.46 9.29 -23.52
CA SER A 195 -10.35 9.44 -22.07
C SER A 195 -10.10 8.09 -21.41
N VAL A 196 -9.13 8.02 -20.52
CA VAL A 196 -8.78 6.81 -19.76
C VAL A 196 -8.63 7.15 -18.29
N LYS A 197 -8.99 6.21 -17.43
CA LYS A 197 -8.83 6.32 -15.98
C LYS A 197 -8.03 5.12 -15.49
N LEU A 198 -6.93 5.40 -14.82
CA LEU A 198 -6.22 4.39 -14.03
C LEU A 198 -6.79 4.44 -12.63
N THR A 199 -7.34 3.32 -12.17
CA THR A 199 -7.91 3.22 -10.84
C THR A 199 -7.02 2.34 -9.99
N CYS A 200 -6.60 2.90 -8.87
CA CYS A 200 -5.82 2.22 -7.86
C CYS A 200 -6.80 1.77 -6.78
N GLU A 201 -7.18 0.50 -6.80
CA GLU A 201 -8.08 -0.07 -5.81
C GLU A 201 -7.28 -0.65 -4.65
N ALA A 202 -7.83 -0.54 -3.44
CA ALA A 202 -7.22 -1.13 -2.27
C ALA A 202 -8.26 -1.85 -1.43
N ALA A 203 -7.89 -2.99 -0.86
CA ALA A 203 -8.58 -3.54 0.30
C ALA A 203 -7.86 -3.10 1.58
N GLY A 204 -8.59 -3.12 2.71
CA GLY A 204 -8.09 -2.67 4.00
C GLY A 204 -8.17 -1.16 4.21
N SER A 205 -7.54 -0.67 5.28
CA SER A 205 -7.60 0.74 5.69
C SER A 205 -6.55 1.57 4.93
N VAL A 206 -6.97 2.67 4.29
CA VAL A 206 -6.09 3.52 3.47
C VAL A 206 -6.13 4.97 3.94
N PHE A 207 -4.96 5.55 4.18
CA PHE A 207 -4.81 6.95 4.63
C PHE A 207 -4.25 7.86 3.53
N ALA A 208 -3.37 7.34 2.68
CA ALA A 208 -2.75 8.13 1.62
C ALA A 208 -2.64 7.35 0.30
N ARG A 209 -2.70 8.10 -0.81
CA ARG A 209 -2.53 7.58 -2.18
C ARG A 209 -1.69 8.56 -2.98
N LYS A 210 -0.60 8.07 -3.55
CA LYS A 210 0.35 8.85 -4.32
C LYS A 210 0.63 8.18 -5.66
N TRP A 211 0.45 8.93 -6.75
CA TRP A 211 0.76 8.44 -8.08
C TRP A 211 2.16 8.86 -8.52
N MET A 212 2.82 7.97 -9.24
CA MET A 212 4.12 8.20 -9.87
C MET A 212 4.06 7.77 -11.33
N LYS A 213 4.86 8.43 -12.18
CA LYS A 213 5.12 8.03 -13.56
C LYS A 213 6.62 7.93 -13.76
N ASP A 214 7.09 6.77 -14.20
CA ASP A 214 8.50 6.47 -14.48
C ASP A 214 9.42 6.83 -13.29
N GLY A 215 8.94 6.59 -12.06
CA GLY A 215 9.64 6.89 -10.81
C GLY A 215 9.53 8.33 -10.31
N ALA A 216 8.87 9.23 -11.05
CA ALA A 216 8.66 10.62 -10.64
C ALA A 216 7.23 10.85 -10.12
N ASP A 217 7.11 11.62 -9.03
CA ASP A 217 5.83 11.95 -8.42
C ASP A 217 4.92 12.76 -9.36
N LEU A 218 3.65 12.37 -9.43
CA LEU A 218 2.61 13.17 -10.06
C LEU A 218 1.97 14.10 -9.03
N ILE A 219 1.56 15.28 -9.48
CA ILE A 219 0.79 16.24 -8.65
C ILE A 219 -0.58 15.65 -8.27
N GLN A 220 -1.16 14.84 -9.15
CA GLN A 220 -2.46 14.23 -8.93
C GLN A 220 -2.37 13.09 -7.90
N THR A 221 -3.18 13.20 -6.85
CA THR A 221 -3.31 12.21 -5.78
C THR A 221 -4.71 11.60 -5.76
N GLY A 222 -4.92 10.58 -4.93
CA GLY A 222 -6.22 9.96 -4.73
C GLY A 222 -6.40 8.64 -5.50
N ARG A 223 -7.64 8.12 -5.49
CA ARG A 223 -7.98 6.77 -6.00
C ARG A 223 -7.86 6.64 -7.52
N VAL A 224 -8.12 7.71 -8.27
CA VAL A 224 -8.24 7.68 -9.73
C VAL A 224 -7.33 8.71 -10.37
N LEU A 225 -6.45 8.26 -11.26
CA LEU A 225 -5.67 9.10 -12.17
C LEU A 225 -6.42 9.17 -13.50
N SER A 226 -6.84 10.37 -13.92
CA SER A 226 -7.72 10.57 -15.08
C SER A 226 -7.03 11.32 -16.21
N PHE A 227 -7.13 10.79 -17.42
CA PHE A 227 -6.66 11.39 -18.66
C PHE A 227 -7.88 11.75 -19.51
N GLN A 228 -8.03 13.02 -19.90
CA GLN A 228 -9.16 13.44 -20.75
C GLN A 228 -8.92 13.08 -22.23
N SER A 229 -7.69 13.24 -22.71
CA SER A 229 -7.30 12.90 -24.07
C SER A 229 -5.86 12.40 -24.05
N LEU A 230 -5.68 11.10 -24.27
CA LEU A 230 -4.37 10.47 -24.23
C LEU A 230 -3.47 10.94 -25.38
N LYS A 231 -2.21 11.20 -25.05
CA LYS A 231 -1.13 11.48 -26.00
C LYS A 231 -0.15 10.31 -26.04
N LYS A 232 0.59 10.17 -27.15
CA LYS A 232 1.65 9.15 -27.30
C LYS A 232 2.67 9.19 -26.14
N THR A 233 3.01 10.39 -25.67
CA THR A 233 3.94 10.65 -24.55
C THR A 233 3.40 10.23 -23.18
N ASP A 234 2.11 9.91 -23.06
CA ASP A 234 1.53 9.41 -21.82
C ASP A 234 1.85 7.92 -21.61
N SER A 235 2.43 7.24 -22.60
CA SER A 235 2.98 5.90 -22.37
C SER A 235 4.07 5.95 -21.30
N GLY A 236 4.12 4.93 -20.44
CA GLY A 236 5.06 4.86 -19.33
C GLY A 236 4.63 3.88 -18.23
N LYS A 237 5.50 3.71 -17.23
CA LYS A 237 5.23 2.92 -16.04
C LYS A 237 4.58 3.82 -14.99
N TYR A 238 3.31 3.59 -14.73
CA TYR A 238 2.58 4.26 -13.66
C TYR A 238 2.63 3.40 -12.41
N SER A 239 2.82 4.03 -11.27
CA SER A 239 2.63 3.35 -10.00
C SER A 239 1.82 4.17 -9.01
N CYS A 240 1.07 3.46 -8.18
CA CYS A 240 0.26 4.03 -7.12
C CYS A 240 0.76 3.45 -5.80
N ASN A 241 1.39 4.30 -4.99
CA ASN A 241 1.73 3.97 -3.63
C ASN A 241 0.53 4.26 -2.72
N ILE A 242 0.08 3.25 -2.00
CA ILE A 242 -0.99 3.29 -1.03
C ILE A 242 -0.40 2.99 0.32
N SER A 243 -0.70 3.84 1.30
CA SER A 243 -0.18 3.63 2.64
C SER A 243 -1.22 3.90 3.71
N ASN A 244 -1.01 3.22 4.83
CA ASN A 244 -1.57 3.52 6.13
C ASN A 244 -0.43 3.55 7.16
N PRO A 245 -0.69 3.92 8.42
CA PRO A 245 0.36 3.98 9.44
C PRO A 245 1.14 2.68 9.69
N VAL A 246 0.65 1.52 9.26
CA VAL A 246 1.27 0.20 9.51
C VAL A 246 1.84 -0.50 8.29
N SER A 247 1.46 -0.08 7.07
CA SER A 247 1.83 -0.73 5.81
C SER A 247 1.89 0.27 4.67
N SER A 248 2.78 0.03 3.72
CA SER A 248 2.87 0.76 2.45
C SER A 248 3.02 -0.26 1.33
N VAL A 249 2.18 -0.15 0.31
CA VAL A 249 2.14 -1.07 -0.83
C VAL A 249 2.06 -0.28 -2.13
N GLU A 250 2.64 -0.84 -3.18
CA GLU A 250 2.69 -0.22 -4.49
C GLU A 250 2.03 -1.13 -5.53
N ALA A 251 1.12 -0.58 -6.35
CA ALA A 251 0.76 -1.23 -7.60
C ALA A 251 1.38 -0.52 -8.78
N GLU A 252 1.81 -1.34 -9.72
CA GLU A 252 2.39 -0.90 -10.97
C GLU A 252 1.46 -1.23 -12.13
N TYR A 253 1.43 -0.33 -13.11
CA TYR A 253 0.70 -0.48 -14.35
C TYR A 253 1.51 0.12 -15.50
N ILE A 254 1.77 -0.67 -16.54
CA ILE A 254 2.47 -0.20 -17.74
C ILE A 254 1.41 0.25 -18.74
N MET A 255 1.33 1.55 -18.98
CA MET A 255 0.44 2.12 -19.99
C MET A 255 1.16 2.22 -21.33
N VAL A 256 0.59 1.59 -22.36
CA VAL A 256 1.02 1.73 -23.76
C VAL A 256 -0.13 2.35 -24.54
N VAL A 257 0.03 3.60 -24.96
CA VAL A 257 -1.00 4.31 -25.73
C VAL A 257 -1.01 3.80 -27.17
N ASN A 258 -2.14 3.24 -27.59
CA ASN A 258 -2.31 2.71 -28.95
C ASN A 258 -2.67 3.84 -29.91
N TYR A 259 -1.98 3.91 -31.05
CA TYR A 259 -2.15 4.95 -32.07
C TYR A 259 -1.77 4.46 -33.47
N GLY A 260 -2.07 5.28 -34.47
CA GLY A 260 -1.82 4.96 -35.87
C GLY A 260 -2.83 3.96 -36.48
N PRO A 261 -2.57 3.49 -37.70
CA PRO A 261 -1.34 3.69 -38.47
C PRO A 261 -1.29 5.08 -39.11
N GLU A 262 -0.17 5.77 -38.90
CA GLU A 262 0.15 7.10 -39.42
C GLU A 262 1.39 7.04 -40.31
N ASN A 263 1.62 8.07 -41.13
CA ASN A 263 2.83 8.21 -41.96
C ASN A 263 3.20 6.93 -42.73
N VAL A 264 2.23 6.35 -43.44
CA VAL A 264 2.48 5.15 -44.26
C VAL A 264 3.44 5.53 -45.40
N GLN A 265 4.50 4.75 -45.56
CA GLN A 265 5.55 4.98 -46.55
C GLN A 265 5.89 3.67 -47.26
N ILE A 266 6.17 3.76 -48.55
CA ILE A 266 6.72 2.66 -49.36
C ILE A 266 8.15 3.01 -49.74
N LYS A 267 9.09 2.11 -49.47
CA LYS A 267 10.50 2.19 -49.89
C LYS A 267 10.80 1.11 -50.91
N GLY A 268 11.39 1.51 -52.02
CA GLY A 268 11.82 0.61 -53.08
C GLY A 268 12.12 1.38 -54.38
N PRO A 269 12.57 0.69 -55.44
CA PRO A 269 12.86 1.32 -56.71
C PRO A 269 11.57 1.81 -57.38
N SER A 270 11.61 2.98 -58.05
CA SER A 270 10.54 3.44 -58.95
C SER A 270 10.71 2.93 -60.38
N THR A 271 11.91 2.48 -60.74
CA THR A 271 12.24 1.87 -62.03
C THR A 271 13.10 0.63 -61.84
N ILE A 272 12.81 -0.46 -62.54
CA ILE A 272 13.55 -1.73 -62.44
C ILE A 272 13.64 -2.42 -63.80
N SER A 273 14.72 -3.15 -64.08
CA SER A 273 14.85 -3.86 -65.36
C SER A 273 14.04 -5.16 -65.36
N LEU A 274 13.76 -5.70 -66.54
CA LEU A 274 13.21 -7.06 -66.68
C LEU A 274 14.14 -8.13 -66.07
N ASN A 275 13.53 -9.19 -65.53
CA ASN A 275 14.21 -10.33 -64.91
C ASN A 275 15.07 -9.98 -63.67
N GLU A 276 14.80 -8.86 -63.02
CA GLU A 276 15.41 -8.50 -61.73
C GLU A 276 14.46 -8.82 -60.56
N THR A 277 14.99 -8.82 -59.34
CA THR A 277 14.19 -9.01 -58.13
C THR A 277 13.69 -7.67 -57.60
N LEU A 278 12.38 -7.43 -57.67
CA LEU A 278 11.72 -6.29 -57.05
C LEU A 278 11.51 -6.56 -55.55
N THR A 279 11.89 -5.59 -54.72
CA THR A 279 11.53 -5.57 -53.30
C THR A 279 10.96 -4.19 -52.94
N LEU A 280 9.70 -4.17 -52.50
CA LEU A 280 9.05 -3.00 -51.94
C LEU A 280 8.80 -3.25 -50.44
N THR A 281 9.16 -2.29 -49.60
CA THR A 281 8.97 -2.35 -48.15
C THR A 281 7.99 -1.27 -47.73
N CYS A 282 6.99 -1.63 -46.95
CA CYS A 282 6.00 -0.72 -46.39
C CYS A 282 6.23 -0.58 -44.89
N SER A 283 6.12 0.66 -44.41
CA SER A 283 6.26 1.00 -43.00
C SER A 283 5.23 2.05 -42.61
N ALA A 284 4.78 2.03 -41.36
CA ALA A 284 3.85 2.99 -40.80
C ALA A 284 4.17 3.23 -39.32
N GLU A 285 3.94 4.43 -38.83
CA GLU A 285 3.99 4.75 -37.41
C GLU A 285 2.73 4.22 -36.72
N SER A 286 2.87 3.17 -35.92
CA SER A 286 1.72 2.56 -35.25
C SER A 286 2.12 1.80 -33.99
N THR A 287 1.25 1.83 -32.98
CA THR A 287 1.36 1.00 -31.77
C THR A 287 0.00 0.35 -31.49
N PRO A 288 -0.10 -0.99 -31.42
CA PRO A 288 0.93 -1.96 -31.82
C PRO A 288 1.27 -1.84 -33.31
N THR A 289 2.28 -2.58 -33.77
CA THR A 289 2.69 -2.60 -35.19
C THR A 289 1.50 -2.91 -36.10
N ALA A 290 1.36 -2.17 -37.19
CA ALA A 290 0.27 -2.33 -38.14
C ALA A 290 0.44 -3.62 -38.97
N ASN A 291 -0.69 -4.16 -39.47
CA ASN A 291 -0.67 -5.17 -40.51
C ASN A 291 -0.68 -4.50 -41.87
N TYR A 292 -0.03 -5.12 -42.85
CA TYR A 292 0.11 -4.56 -44.19
C TYR A 292 -0.53 -5.47 -45.23
N THR A 293 -1.20 -4.86 -46.21
CA THR A 293 -1.80 -5.50 -47.38
C THR A 293 -1.36 -4.76 -48.63
N TRP A 294 -0.78 -5.45 -49.60
CA TRP A 294 -0.39 -4.84 -50.87
C TRP A 294 -1.42 -5.11 -51.96
N LYS A 295 -1.69 -4.07 -52.75
CA LYS A 295 -2.56 -4.12 -53.93
C LYS A 295 -1.80 -3.56 -55.14
N LEU A 296 -2.06 -4.12 -56.31
CA LEU A 296 -1.64 -3.55 -57.60
C LEU A 296 -2.87 -2.98 -58.30
N ASN A 297 -2.78 -1.72 -58.73
CA ASN A 297 -3.84 -0.99 -59.43
C ASN A 297 -5.20 -1.13 -58.73
N GLU A 298 -5.20 -0.95 -57.40
CA GLU A 298 -6.37 -0.96 -56.50
C GLU A 298 -7.24 -2.24 -56.45
N THR A 299 -6.93 -3.27 -57.22
CA THR A 299 -7.84 -4.42 -57.43
C THR A 299 -7.22 -5.76 -57.10
N LYS A 300 -5.92 -5.93 -57.36
CA LYS A 300 -5.24 -7.22 -57.18
C LYS A 300 -4.48 -7.24 -55.85
N ILE A 301 -4.96 -8.01 -54.88
CA ILE A 301 -4.21 -8.28 -53.64
C ILE A 301 -2.99 -9.15 -53.98
N LEU A 302 -1.81 -8.71 -53.56
CA LEU A 302 -0.55 -9.39 -53.84
C LEU A 302 -0.06 -10.20 -52.64
N ASN A 303 0.03 -9.57 -51.47
CA ASN A 303 0.50 -10.20 -50.24
C ASN A 303 0.01 -9.43 -48.99
N ASN A 304 0.13 -10.08 -47.83
CA ASN A 304 -0.20 -9.52 -46.53
C ASN A 304 1.06 -9.47 -45.64
N SER A 305 2.06 -8.71 -46.06
CA SER A 305 3.35 -8.58 -45.38
C SER A 305 3.88 -7.16 -45.49
N ALA A 306 4.71 -6.73 -44.54
CA ALA A 306 5.43 -5.45 -44.63
C ALA A 306 6.35 -5.40 -45.86
N VAL A 307 6.82 -6.55 -46.36
CA VAL A 307 7.71 -6.65 -47.51
C VAL A 307 7.03 -7.41 -48.64
N LEU A 308 6.98 -6.80 -49.82
CA LEU A 308 6.59 -7.41 -51.08
C LEU A 308 7.84 -7.69 -51.91
N THR A 309 8.08 -8.97 -52.20
CA THR A 309 9.19 -9.42 -53.03
C THR A 309 8.68 -10.19 -54.25
N LYS A 310 9.18 -9.82 -55.43
CA LYS A 310 8.93 -10.51 -56.70
C LYS A 310 10.29 -10.83 -57.32
N HIS A 311 10.62 -12.11 -57.42
CA HIS A 311 11.98 -12.55 -57.84
C HIS A 311 12.32 -12.27 -59.30
N ILE A 312 11.32 -12.30 -60.19
CA ILE A 312 11.49 -12.09 -61.63
C ILE A 312 10.41 -11.11 -62.08
N THR A 313 10.83 -9.92 -62.53
CA THR A 313 9.95 -8.84 -63.02
C THR A 313 9.56 -9.03 -64.49
N ASP A 314 8.29 -8.75 -64.79
CA ASP A 314 7.69 -8.69 -66.14
C ASP A 314 7.22 -7.24 -66.44
N LEU A 315 7.09 -6.86 -67.72
CA LEU A 315 6.49 -5.59 -68.15
C LEU A 315 5.10 -5.38 -67.53
N SER A 316 4.32 -6.44 -67.35
CA SER A 316 2.99 -6.39 -66.72
C SER A 316 3.02 -6.04 -65.22
N ASP A 317 4.19 -6.09 -64.58
CA ASP A 317 4.34 -5.70 -63.17
C ASP A 317 4.46 -4.17 -63.01
N SER A 318 4.48 -3.40 -64.11
CA SER A 318 4.41 -1.92 -64.07
C SER A 318 3.02 -1.47 -63.61
N GLY A 319 2.97 -0.46 -62.74
CA GLY A 319 1.70 0.06 -62.23
C GLY A 319 1.84 0.77 -60.89
N GLU A 320 0.70 1.03 -60.26
CA GLU A 320 0.62 1.65 -58.95
C GLU A 320 0.48 0.58 -57.86
N TYR A 321 1.49 0.50 -57.01
CA TYR A 321 1.52 -0.40 -55.85
C TYR A 321 1.00 0.35 -54.64
N THR A 322 -0.14 -0.08 -54.11
CA THR A 322 -0.77 0.48 -52.92
C THR A 322 -0.47 -0.43 -51.73
N CYS A 323 0.16 0.12 -50.70
CA CYS A 323 0.27 -0.55 -49.41
C CYS A 323 -0.76 0.04 -48.45
N GLU A 324 -1.64 -0.81 -47.94
CA GLU A 324 -2.62 -0.49 -46.91
C GLU A 324 -2.13 -1.03 -45.56
N ALA A 325 -2.00 -0.13 -44.57
CA ALA A 325 -1.64 -0.45 -43.20
C ALA A 325 -2.88 -0.37 -42.30
N MET A 326 -3.08 -1.35 -41.41
CA MET A 326 -4.20 -1.43 -40.47
C MET A 326 -3.72 -1.66 -39.04
N ASN A 327 -4.18 -0.86 -38.08
CA ASN A 327 -4.00 -1.11 -36.65
C ASN A 327 -5.25 -1.79 -36.09
N ARG A 328 -5.08 -2.97 -35.51
CA ARG A 328 -6.21 -3.79 -34.99
C ARG A 328 -6.84 -3.26 -33.71
N ILE A 329 -6.17 -2.37 -32.98
CA ILE A 329 -6.67 -1.83 -31.71
C ILE A 329 -7.42 -0.52 -31.94
N THR A 330 -6.88 0.36 -32.79
CA THR A 330 -7.56 1.62 -33.13
C THR A 330 -8.61 1.43 -34.23
N GLU A 331 -8.60 0.28 -34.90
CA GLU A 331 -9.39 -0.06 -36.09
C GLU A 331 -9.20 0.93 -37.27
N LYS A 332 -8.14 1.74 -37.23
CA LYS A 332 -7.80 2.69 -38.29
C LYS A 332 -6.99 2.02 -39.40
N THR A 333 -7.22 2.49 -40.62
CA THR A 333 -6.47 2.13 -41.83
C THR A 333 -5.89 3.37 -42.49
N SER A 334 -4.70 3.25 -43.05
CA SER A 334 -4.05 4.30 -43.84
C SER A 334 -3.22 3.64 -44.95
N SER A 335 -3.02 4.34 -46.07
CA SER A 335 -2.37 3.75 -47.25
C SER A 335 -1.37 4.70 -47.90
N ALA A 336 -0.41 4.12 -48.62
CA ALA A 336 0.50 4.84 -49.49
C ALA A 336 0.53 4.19 -50.88
N VAL A 337 0.83 4.97 -51.90
CA VAL A 337 0.91 4.52 -53.30
C VAL A 337 2.32 4.76 -53.83
N HIS A 338 2.87 3.79 -54.56
CA HIS A 338 4.18 3.85 -55.18
C HIS A 338 4.12 3.42 -56.63
N GLY A 339 4.52 4.30 -57.55
CA GLY A 339 4.60 4.01 -58.97
C GLY A 339 5.86 3.21 -59.31
N LEU A 340 5.69 2.09 -60.03
CA LEU A 340 6.78 1.28 -60.55
C LEU A 340 6.70 1.16 -62.07
N THR A 341 7.82 1.40 -62.74
CA THR A 341 7.97 1.18 -64.20
C THR A 341 9.04 0.12 -64.45
N VAL A 342 8.66 -0.97 -65.12
CA VAL A 342 9.60 -2.02 -65.55
C VAL A 342 10.14 -1.66 -66.93
N THR A 343 11.46 -1.53 -67.06
CA THR A 343 12.13 -1.16 -68.31
C THR A 343 12.85 -2.34 -68.93
N GLN A 344 12.95 -2.32 -70.27
CA GLN A 344 13.77 -3.25 -71.02
C GLN A 344 14.99 -2.49 -71.56
N TYR A 345 16.20 -3.00 -71.31
CA TYR A 345 17.38 -2.52 -72.00
C TYR A 345 17.27 -2.90 -73.48
N GLN A 346 16.97 -1.92 -74.35
CA GLN A 346 17.29 -2.06 -75.76
C GLN A 346 18.80 -1.81 -75.90
N THR A 347 19.56 -2.87 -76.18
CA THR A 347 20.89 -2.72 -76.77
C THR A 347 20.71 -1.98 -78.08
N GLY A 348 21.13 -0.71 -78.09
CA GLY A 348 21.14 0.14 -79.27
C GLY A 348 22.15 -0.35 -80.28
N THR A 349 21.89 -1.48 -80.95
CA THR A 349 22.40 -1.68 -82.30
C THR A 349 21.52 -0.84 -83.21
N ARG A 350 21.97 0.40 -83.48
CA ARG A 350 21.58 1.10 -84.71
C ARG A 350 22.06 0.24 -85.88
N HIS A 351 21.22 -0.72 -86.30
CA HIS A 351 21.35 -1.30 -87.62
C HIS A 351 20.87 -0.24 -88.60
N CYS A 352 21.84 0.51 -89.13
CA CYS A 352 21.65 1.26 -90.36
C CYS A 352 21.31 0.22 -91.44
N SER A 353 20.03 0.02 -91.73
CA SER A 353 19.62 -0.84 -92.83
C SER A 353 20.03 -0.17 -94.12
N THR A 354 21.01 -0.76 -94.80
CA THR A 354 21.59 -0.41 -96.10
C THR A 354 20.58 -0.57 -97.27
N GLY A 355 19.30 -0.23 -97.05
CA GLY A 355 18.21 -0.34 -98.02
C GLY A 355 17.73 1.00 -98.58
N CYS A 356 18.08 2.15 -97.99
CA CYS A 356 17.61 3.46 -98.44
C CYS A 356 18.58 4.23 -99.37
N ILE A 357 19.77 3.70 -99.65
CA ILE A 357 20.77 4.38 -100.52
C ILE A 357 20.76 3.83 -101.96
N VAL A 358 20.16 2.66 -102.21
CA VAL A 358 20.07 2.07 -103.57
C VAL A 358 18.93 2.67 -104.40
N GLY A 359 17.89 3.25 -103.76
CA GLY A 359 16.76 3.88 -104.46
C GLY A 359 17.05 5.27 -105.04
N ILE A 360 18.05 6.00 -104.51
CA ILE A 360 18.38 7.37 -104.97
C ILE A 360 19.39 7.36 -106.12
N VAL A 361 20.27 6.34 -106.21
CA VAL A 361 21.25 6.23 -107.30
C VAL A 361 20.58 5.79 -108.61
N ILE A 362 19.55 4.93 -108.55
CA ILE A 362 18.82 4.48 -109.75
C ILE A 362 17.98 5.61 -110.35
N ALA A 363 17.39 6.49 -109.53
CA ALA A 363 16.64 7.65 -110.01
C ALA A 363 17.54 8.69 -110.72
N CYS A 364 18.75 8.93 -110.21
CA CYS A 364 19.70 9.85 -110.86
C CYS A 364 20.26 9.30 -112.19
N CYS A 365 20.47 7.99 -112.32
CA CYS A 365 20.92 7.38 -113.58
C CYS A 365 19.84 7.43 -114.68
N VAL A 366 18.55 7.28 -114.34
CA VAL A 366 17.45 7.36 -115.31
C VAL A 366 17.24 8.79 -115.83
N VAL A 367 17.41 9.81 -114.99
CA VAL A 367 17.31 11.22 -115.41
C VAL A 367 18.45 11.61 -116.36
N ILE A 368 19.68 11.13 -116.14
CA ILE A 368 20.82 11.41 -117.02
C ILE A 368 20.62 10.77 -118.41
N VAL A 369 20.10 9.54 -118.46
CA VAL A 369 19.85 8.84 -119.75
C VAL A 369 18.72 9.52 -120.54
N VAL A 370 17.66 9.99 -119.88
CA VAL A 370 16.57 10.75 -120.54
C VAL A 370 17.05 12.11 -121.04
N CYS A 371 17.91 12.81 -120.29
CA CYS A 371 18.52 14.07 -120.73
C CYS A 371 19.44 13.88 -121.95
N ILE A 372 20.23 12.80 -122.02
CA ILE A 372 21.09 12.51 -123.18
C ILE A 372 20.25 12.16 -124.42
N LEU A 373 19.16 11.42 -124.27
CA LEU A 373 18.23 11.09 -125.36
C LEU A 373 17.49 12.32 -125.91
N LEU A 374 17.10 13.26 -125.04
CA LEU A 374 16.46 14.52 -125.45
C LEU A 374 17.43 15.47 -126.18
N VAL A 375 18.71 15.53 -125.76
CA VAL A 375 19.74 16.31 -126.46
C VAL A 375 20.05 15.71 -127.84
N LEU A 376 20.10 14.37 -127.97
CA LEU A 376 20.31 13.70 -129.26
C LEU A 376 19.13 13.86 -130.23
N LEU A 377 17.90 14.00 -129.73
CA LEU A 377 16.73 14.33 -130.55
C LEU A 377 16.68 15.80 -130.98
N TYR A 378 17.30 16.71 -130.22
CA TYR A 378 17.37 18.14 -130.55
C TYR A 378 18.46 18.48 -131.59
N ILE A 379 19.48 17.65 -131.76
CA ILE A 379 20.57 17.87 -132.74
C ILE A 379 20.23 17.31 -134.15
N LYS A 380 19.09 16.62 -134.31
CA LYS A 380 18.67 16.02 -135.60
C LYS A 380 17.48 16.73 -136.29
N LYS A 381 17.31 18.04 -136.07
CA LYS A 381 16.36 18.86 -136.85
C LYS A 381 16.97 20.17 -137.30
#